data_AF-A0A7X1ZHW8-F1
#
_entry.id   AF-A0A7X1ZHW8-F1
#
_cell.length_a   1.000
_cell.length_b   1.000
_cell.length_c   1.000
_cell.angle_alpha   90.00
_cell.angle_beta   90.00
_cell.angle_gamma   90.00
#
_symmetry.space_group_name_H-M   'P 1'
#
loop_
_entity.id
_entity.type
_entity.pdbx_description
1 polymer ?
#
loop_
_entity_poly.entity_id
_entity_poly.type
_entity_poly.pdbx_seq_one_letter_code
_entity_poly.pdbx_strand_id
1 'polypeptide(L)'
;MTKTYRPASSYVGSSEEARQAQLENLLRGRAKRARKALVKPPSLKDPAYRTDIIRFAEEQFYIPETRKPIILEDFQKEKILKPIFYGEDRPTMSLIGQTKKSGKSTLAALAAAFQLFCGEDFSETYIAARDFQQGQWIVFSKLVKAIEMNPNMLLNVNITKDAIERPATGSVVRCLPTEISAAGLNPNLVIFDELWSYDLESMTRFFEELTTVPTRKHPLILIVTYAGYDTDEDNLLYSLYQKGLKGRDPTFFFLLGSQESYALAD
;
A
#
# COMPACT_ATOMS: atom_id res chain seq x y z
N MET A 1 35.89 18.57 5.10
CA MET A 1 34.92 19.45 4.42
C MET A 1 33.64 19.48 5.25
N THR A 2 33.40 20.58 5.96
CA THR A 2 32.18 20.81 6.74
C THR A 2 31.02 21.09 5.80
N LYS A 3 30.01 20.22 5.74
CA LYS A 3 28.78 20.47 4.97
C LYS A 3 28.02 21.63 5.63
N THR A 4 28.08 22.80 5.01
CA THR A 4 27.32 23.98 5.45
C THR A 4 25.83 23.72 5.25
N TYR A 5 25.04 23.91 6.30
CA TYR A 5 23.59 23.77 6.26
C TYR A 5 22.99 24.76 5.25
N ARG A 6 22.14 24.25 4.35
CA ARG A 6 21.38 25.06 3.39
C ARG A 6 19.88 24.85 3.64
N PRO A 7 19.11 25.92 3.91
CA PRO A 7 17.68 25.80 4.16
C PRO A 7 16.94 25.37 2.90
N ALA A 8 15.83 24.64 3.04
CA ALA A 8 15.03 24.12 1.92
C ALA A 8 14.60 25.22 0.92
N SER A 9 14.35 26.43 1.41
CA SER A 9 14.03 27.62 0.60
C SER A 9 15.15 28.03 -0.37
N SER A 10 16.41 27.72 -0.05
CA SER A 10 17.56 28.02 -0.91
C SER A 10 17.65 27.13 -2.16
N TYR A 11 16.83 26.07 -2.23
CA TYR A 11 16.73 25.18 -3.38
C TYR A 11 15.57 25.55 -4.32
N VAL A 12 14.72 26.50 -3.94
CA VAL A 12 13.59 26.96 -4.76
C VAL A 12 14.04 28.15 -5.61
N GLY A 13 13.72 28.15 -6.91
CA GLY A 13 14.03 29.26 -7.80
C GLY A 13 13.63 30.62 -7.21
N SER A 14 14.55 31.59 -7.27
CA SER A 14 14.38 32.93 -6.69
C SER A 14 13.37 33.80 -7.46
N SER A 15 13.18 33.53 -8.76
CA SER A 15 12.18 34.17 -9.63
C SER A 15 11.08 33.19 -10.04
N GLU A 16 9.93 33.72 -10.46
CA GLU A 16 8.79 32.93 -10.94
C GLU A 16 9.14 32.10 -12.19
N GLU A 17 9.92 32.69 -13.10
CA GLU A 17 10.47 32.02 -14.28
C GLU A 17 11.44 30.88 -13.89
N ALA A 18 12.29 31.09 -12.89
CA ALA A 18 13.20 30.06 -12.39
C ALA A 18 12.43 28.90 -11.74
N ARG A 19 11.32 29.19 -11.02
CA ARG A 19 10.44 28.16 -10.46
C ARG A 19 9.71 27.38 -11.54
N GLN A 20 9.22 28.05 -12.58
CA GLN A 20 8.62 27.38 -13.74
C GLN A 20 9.63 26.49 -14.47
N ALA A 21 10.83 26.99 -14.76
CA ALA A 21 11.88 26.20 -15.41
C ALA A 21 12.34 25.01 -14.54
N GLN A 22 12.41 25.19 -13.22
CA GLN A 22 12.72 24.13 -12.27
C GLN A 22 11.60 23.07 -12.24
N LEU A 23 10.35 23.50 -12.24
CA LEU A 23 9.19 22.61 -12.36
C LEU A 23 9.26 21.86 -13.70
N GLU A 24 9.42 22.53 -14.83
CA GLU A 24 9.54 21.91 -16.15
C GLU A 24 10.67 20.87 -16.23
N ASN A 25 11.85 21.17 -15.68
CA ASN A 25 12.96 20.22 -15.64
C ASN A 25 12.64 19.00 -14.76
N LEU A 26 11.94 19.20 -13.64
CA LEU A 26 11.47 18.14 -12.77
C LEU A 26 10.42 17.27 -13.47
N LEU A 27 9.45 17.90 -14.15
CA LEU A 27 8.43 17.26 -14.98
C LEU A 27 9.09 16.44 -16.09
N ARG A 28 10.10 16.99 -16.78
CA ARG A 28 10.87 16.33 -17.84
C ARG A 28 11.67 15.13 -17.33
N GLY A 29 12.34 15.28 -16.18
CA GLY A 29 13.08 14.20 -15.54
C GLY A 29 12.19 13.08 -15.00
N ARG A 30 10.98 13.41 -14.54
CA ARG A 30 9.94 12.44 -14.17
C ARG A 30 9.39 11.73 -15.41
N ALA A 31 9.01 12.46 -16.45
CA ALA A 31 8.53 11.90 -17.72
C ALA A 31 9.55 10.96 -18.38
N LYS A 32 10.86 11.21 -18.23
CA LYS A 32 11.93 10.33 -18.72
C LYS A 32 12.04 9.02 -17.90
N ARG A 33 11.73 9.05 -16.60
CA ARG A 33 11.71 7.87 -15.72
C ARG A 33 10.47 7.01 -15.91
N ALA A 34 9.36 7.63 -16.33
CA ALA A 34 8.13 6.92 -16.63
C ALA A 34 8.37 5.87 -17.72
N ARG A 35 8.16 4.59 -17.41
CA ARG A 35 8.01 3.56 -18.45
C ARG A 35 6.76 3.94 -19.26
N LYS A 36 6.88 4.02 -20.58
CA LYS A 36 5.79 4.51 -21.45
C LYS A 36 4.57 3.59 -21.32
N ALA A 37 3.54 4.07 -20.62
CA ALA A 37 2.23 3.45 -20.60
C ALA A 37 1.67 3.38 -22.04
N LEU A 38 0.93 2.31 -22.32
CA LEU A 38 0.29 2.11 -23.63
C LEU A 38 -1.05 2.83 -23.74
N VAL A 39 -1.65 3.20 -22.62
CA VAL A 39 -2.93 3.91 -22.53
C VAL A 39 -2.74 5.16 -21.68
N LYS A 40 -3.24 6.30 -22.14
CA LYS A 40 -3.18 7.56 -21.39
C LYS A 40 -4.16 7.48 -20.20
N PRO A 41 -3.71 7.76 -18.96
CA PRO A 41 -4.59 7.74 -17.80
C PRO A 41 -5.62 8.87 -17.88
N PRO A 42 -6.87 8.65 -17.44
CA PRO A 42 -7.83 9.72 -17.26
C PRO A 42 -7.42 10.66 -16.12
N SER A 43 -8.14 11.76 -15.95
CA SER A 43 -7.86 12.74 -14.90
C SER A 43 -7.91 12.09 -13.52
N LEU A 44 -6.92 12.39 -12.67
CA LEU A 44 -6.86 11.94 -11.27
C LEU A 44 -7.86 12.72 -10.37
N LYS A 45 -8.57 13.71 -10.91
CA LYS A 45 -9.48 14.59 -10.16
C LYS A 45 -10.92 14.09 -10.07
N ASP A 46 -11.22 12.90 -10.59
CA ASP A 46 -12.58 12.35 -10.48
C ASP A 46 -12.91 12.09 -9.01
N PRO A 47 -13.96 12.75 -8.44
CA PRO A 47 -14.31 12.56 -7.04
C PRO A 47 -14.76 11.14 -6.71
N ALA A 48 -15.23 10.35 -7.70
CA ALA A 48 -15.67 8.97 -7.48
C ALA A 48 -14.54 8.08 -6.96
N TYR A 49 -13.27 8.38 -7.30
CA TYR A 49 -12.14 7.61 -6.80
C TYR A 49 -12.01 7.65 -5.27
N ARG A 50 -12.58 8.63 -4.56
CA ARG A 50 -12.53 8.65 -3.09
C ARG A 50 -13.30 7.51 -2.44
N THR A 51 -14.27 6.93 -3.14
CA THR A 51 -15.16 5.90 -2.62
C THR A 51 -15.12 4.60 -3.42
N ASP A 52 -14.44 4.60 -4.57
CA ASP A 52 -14.42 3.48 -5.50
C ASP A 52 -12.99 3.07 -5.85
N ILE A 53 -12.43 2.15 -5.05
CA ILE A 53 -11.09 1.60 -5.27
C ILE A 53 -11.01 0.75 -6.53
N ILE A 54 -12.13 0.17 -7.00
CA ILE A 54 -12.14 -0.70 -8.18
C ILE A 54 -11.96 0.16 -9.42
N ARG A 55 -12.74 1.24 -9.53
CA ARG A 55 -12.61 2.23 -10.59
C ARG A 55 -11.24 2.89 -10.58
N PHE A 56 -10.74 3.26 -9.39
CA PHE A 56 -9.37 3.77 -9.26
C PHE A 56 -8.34 2.75 -9.78
N ALA A 57 -8.48 1.46 -9.46
CA ALA A 57 -7.58 0.42 -9.95
C ALA A 57 -7.59 0.33 -11.48
N GLU A 58 -8.77 0.16 -12.07
CA GLU A 58 -8.94 -0.10 -13.51
C GLU A 58 -8.72 1.13 -14.39
N GLU A 59 -8.65 2.33 -13.81
CA GLU A 59 -8.36 3.57 -14.54
C GLU A 59 -6.96 4.15 -14.25
N GLN A 60 -6.41 3.94 -13.04
CA GLN A 60 -5.21 4.65 -12.59
C GLN A 60 -4.04 3.75 -12.18
N PHE A 61 -4.26 2.47 -11.86
CA PHE A 61 -3.21 1.59 -11.34
C PHE A 61 -2.64 0.69 -12.44
N TYR A 62 -1.50 1.08 -13.00
CA TYR A 62 -0.88 0.38 -14.13
C TYR A 62 0.04 -0.75 -13.66
N ILE A 63 0.05 -1.86 -14.41
CA ILE A 63 0.93 -3.01 -14.11
C ILE A 63 2.04 -3.17 -15.18
N PRO A 64 3.30 -3.46 -14.78
CA PRO A 64 4.43 -3.53 -15.71
C PRO A 64 4.28 -4.57 -16.81
N GLU A 65 3.57 -5.66 -16.51
CA GLU A 65 3.35 -6.81 -17.37
C GLU A 65 2.56 -6.43 -18.61
N THR A 66 1.52 -5.60 -18.47
CA THR A 66 0.64 -5.19 -19.58
C THR A 66 0.89 -3.75 -20.04
N ARG A 67 1.51 -2.91 -19.21
CA ARG A 67 1.65 -1.45 -19.38
C ARG A 67 0.31 -0.73 -19.60
N LYS A 68 -0.76 -1.34 -19.09
CA LYS A 68 -2.14 -0.85 -19.05
C LYS A 68 -2.61 -0.86 -17.60
N PRO A 69 -3.76 -0.21 -17.29
CA PRO A 69 -4.40 -0.39 -16.00
C PRO A 69 -4.63 -1.87 -15.69
N ILE A 70 -4.59 -2.23 -14.41
CA ILE A 70 -4.92 -3.57 -13.94
C ILE A 70 -6.37 -3.90 -14.32
N ILE A 71 -6.61 -5.14 -14.73
CA ILE A 71 -7.97 -5.68 -14.86
C ILE A 71 -8.15 -6.61 -13.68
N LEU A 72 -9.10 -6.29 -12.81
CA LEU A 72 -9.37 -7.06 -11.60
C LEU A 72 -10.30 -8.23 -11.94
N GLU A 73 -10.03 -9.38 -11.36
CA GLU A 73 -10.94 -10.53 -11.44
C GLU A 73 -12.17 -10.30 -10.56
N ASP A 74 -13.31 -10.91 -10.91
CA ASP A 74 -14.57 -10.70 -10.18
C ASP A 74 -14.45 -11.08 -8.71
N PHE A 75 -13.70 -12.13 -8.37
CA PHE A 75 -13.46 -12.49 -6.98
C PHE A 75 -12.64 -11.42 -6.24
N GLN A 76 -11.67 -10.76 -6.90
CA GLN A 76 -10.90 -9.67 -6.29
C GLN A 76 -11.81 -8.47 -6.02
N LYS A 77 -12.75 -8.19 -6.92
CA LYS A 77 -13.75 -7.13 -6.77
C LYS A 77 -14.73 -7.43 -5.64
N GLU A 78 -15.44 -8.55 -5.74
CA GLU A 78 -16.59 -8.87 -4.89
C GLU A 78 -16.20 -9.47 -3.53
N LYS A 79 -15.13 -10.27 -3.47
CA LYS A 79 -14.75 -11.01 -2.25
C LYS A 79 -13.62 -10.37 -1.47
N ILE A 80 -12.88 -9.43 -2.06
CA ILE A 80 -11.73 -8.78 -1.39
C ILE A 80 -11.93 -7.27 -1.30
N LEU A 81 -11.97 -6.56 -2.42
CA LEU A 81 -11.96 -5.10 -2.41
C LEU A 81 -13.24 -4.49 -1.88
N LYS A 82 -14.41 -5.00 -2.28
CA LYS A 82 -15.71 -4.52 -1.77
C LYS A 82 -15.84 -4.68 -0.24
N PRO A 83 -15.61 -5.87 0.34
CA PRO A 83 -15.68 -6.05 1.79
C PRO A 83 -14.71 -5.19 2.61
N ILE A 84 -13.54 -4.87 2.06
CA ILE A 84 -12.49 -4.13 2.79
C ILE A 84 -12.64 -2.60 2.63
N PHE A 85 -13.03 -2.12 1.45
CA PHE A 85 -12.93 -0.70 1.09
C PHE A 85 -14.27 0.01 0.85
N TYR A 86 -15.42 -0.65 1.06
CA TYR A 86 -16.74 -0.04 0.84
C TYR A 86 -17.60 -0.07 2.10
N GLY A 87 -18.55 0.87 2.19
CA GLY A 87 -19.40 1.05 3.37
C GLY A 87 -18.75 1.92 4.45
N GLU A 88 -19.48 2.18 5.54
CA GLU A 88 -18.94 2.87 6.73
C GLU A 88 -18.41 1.87 7.76
N ASP A 89 -19.03 0.70 7.87
CA ASP A 89 -18.66 -0.39 8.78
C ASP A 89 -17.56 -1.29 8.18
N ARG A 90 -16.45 -0.68 7.77
CA ARG A 90 -15.31 -1.41 7.19
C ARG A 90 -14.50 -2.12 8.28
N PRO A 91 -13.90 -3.29 7.97
CA PRO A 91 -12.98 -3.95 8.88
C PRO A 91 -11.76 -3.05 9.15
N THR A 92 -11.28 -3.05 10.38
CA THR A 92 -10.05 -2.33 10.76
C THR A 92 -8.81 -3.21 10.64
N MET A 93 -9.00 -4.53 10.49
CA MET A 93 -7.96 -5.49 10.16
C MET A 93 -8.47 -6.47 9.11
N SER A 94 -7.68 -6.71 8.08
CA SER A 94 -8.00 -7.61 6.97
C SER A 94 -6.84 -8.55 6.73
N LEU A 95 -7.09 -9.85 6.81
CA LEU A 95 -6.11 -10.89 6.52
C LEU A 95 -6.50 -11.65 5.25
N ILE A 96 -5.58 -11.68 4.30
CA ILE A 96 -5.71 -12.36 3.01
C ILE A 96 -4.59 -13.39 2.89
N GLY A 97 -4.93 -14.65 3.17
CA GLY A 97 -4.08 -15.82 2.97
C GLY A 97 -4.32 -16.42 1.59
N GLN A 98 -3.40 -16.24 0.65
CA GLN A 98 -3.50 -16.82 -0.71
C GLN A 98 -2.17 -17.41 -1.17
N THR A 99 -2.23 -18.33 -2.13
CA THR A 99 -1.06 -19.00 -2.73
C THR A 99 -0.07 -18.01 -3.33
N LYS A 100 1.17 -18.47 -3.57
CA LYS A 100 2.19 -17.67 -4.25
C LYS A 100 1.70 -17.29 -5.66
N LYS A 101 2.04 -16.08 -6.11
CA LYS A 101 1.67 -15.52 -7.43
C LYS A 101 0.16 -15.31 -7.68
N SER A 102 -0.67 -15.26 -6.63
CA SER A 102 -2.11 -14.92 -6.68
C SER A 102 -2.43 -13.44 -6.94
N GLY A 103 -1.41 -12.55 -6.98
CA GLY A 103 -1.62 -11.11 -7.14
C GLY A 103 -1.85 -10.32 -5.85
N LYS A 104 -1.88 -10.96 -4.67
CA LYS A 104 -2.11 -10.30 -3.37
C LYS A 104 -1.17 -9.11 -3.08
N SER A 105 0.13 -9.20 -3.37
CA SER A 105 1.05 -8.07 -3.17
C SER A 105 0.81 -6.93 -4.16
N THR A 106 0.19 -7.20 -5.32
CA THR A 106 -0.29 -6.16 -6.24
C THR A 106 -1.53 -5.47 -5.67
N LEU A 107 -2.47 -6.22 -5.07
CA LEU A 107 -3.64 -5.64 -4.38
C LEU A 107 -3.22 -4.79 -3.17
N ALA A 108 -2.22 -5.21 -2.41
CA ALA A 108 -1.66 -4.40 -1.33
C ALA A 108 -1.02 -3.10 -1.85
N ALA A 109 -0.30 -3.16 -2.98
CA ALA A 109 0.25 -1.96 -3.61
C ALA A 109 -0.85 -1.01 -4.13
N LEU A 110 -1.95 -1.57 -4.65
CA LEU A 110 -3.15 -0.82 -5.02
C LEU A 110 -3.78 -0.13 -3.81
N ALA A 111 -3.91 -0.81 -2.67
CA ALA A 111 -4.42 -0.22 -1.43
C ALA A 111 -3.57 0.97 -0.97
N ALA A 112 -2.24 0.85 -1.02
CA ALA A 112 -1.32 1.95 -0.70
C ALA A 112 -1.45 3.13 -1.68
N ALA A 113 -1.59 2.87 -2.99
CA ALA A 113 -1.85 3.92 -3.97
C ALA A 113 -3.18 4.63 -3.70
N PHE A 114 -4.23 3.85 -3.42
CA PHE A 114 -5.56 4.37 -3.12
C PHE A 114 -5.52 5.27 -1.89
N GLN A 115 -4.88 4.84 -0.79
CA GLN A 115 -4.73 5.66 0.40
C GLN A 115 -3.95 6.95 0.11
N LEU A 116 -2.85 6.87 -0.64
CA LEU A 116 -2.00 8.03 -0.96
C LEU A 116 -2.70 9.10 -1.82
N PHE A 117 -3.54 8.69 -2.78
CA PHE A 117 -4.14 9.59 -3.75
C PHE A 117 -5.61 9.94 -3.46
N CYS A 118 -6.33 9.06 -2.77
CA CYS A 118 -7.77 9.14 -2.55
C CYS A 118 -8.15 9.20 -1.07
N GLY A 119 -7.20 8.97 -0.15
CA GLY A 119 -7.39 9.11 1.29
C GLY A 119 -7.46 10.57 1.76
N GLU A 120 -7.47 10.74 3.08
CA GLU A 120 -7.43 12.06 3.71
C GLU A 120 -6.06 12.73 3.61
N ASP A 121 -6.04 14.04 3.87
CA ASP A 121 -4.79 14.79 3.95
C ASP A 121 -3.96 14.33 5.16
N PHE A 122 -2.63 14.44 5.05
CA PHE A 122 -1.68 13.94 6.05
C PHE A 122 -1.86 12.45 6.37
N SER A 123 -2.34 11.67 5.40
CA SER A 123 -2.50 10.24 5.60
C SER A 123 -1.16 9.53 5.67
N GLU A 124 -1.01 8.64 6.64
CA GLU A 124 0.19 7.84 6.83
C GLU A 124 -0.08 6.39 6.42
N THR A 125 0.73 5.87 5.49
CA THR A 125 0.73 4.47 5.09
C THR A 125 2.09 3.86 5.38
N TYR A 126 2.11 2.72 6.06
CA TYR A 126 3.34 1.98 6.35
C TYR A 126 3.31 0.61 5.69
N ILE A 127 4.40 0.27 5.01
CA ILE A 127 4.64 -1.06 4.47
C ILE A 127 5.67 -1.72 5.37
N ALA A 128 5.21 -2.63 6.22
CA ALA A 128 6.05 -3.41 7.11
C ALA A 128 6.79 -4.49 6.32
N ALA A 129 8.09 -4.61 6.57
CA ALA A 129 8.95 -5.62 5.97
C ALA A 129 9.79 -6.30 7.05
N ARG A 130 10.01 -7.61 6.89
CA ARG A 130 10.86 -8.39 7.80
C ARG A 130 12.26 -7.79 7.92
N ASP A 131 12.89 -7.40 6.80
CA ASP A 131 14.18 -6.71 6.84
C ASP A 131 14.31 -5.54 5.84
N PHE A 132 15.44 -4.82 5.97
CA PHE A 132 15.76 -3.62 5.18
C PHE A 132 16.37 -3.95 3.79
N GLN A 133 16.49 -5.21 3.40
CA GLN A 133 17.06 -5.55 2.12
C GLN A 133 16.12 -5.12 1.00
N GLN A 134 16.68 -4.39 0.04
CA GLN A 134 15.99 -3.63 -1.02
C GLN A 134 15.11 -4.50 -1.95
N GLY A 135 15.16 -5.83 -1.81
CA GLY A 135 14.32 -6.80 -2.51
C GLY A 135 13.07 -7.28 -1.74
N GLN A 136 12.96 -6.99 -0.45
CA GLN A 136 11.82 -7.44 0.38
C GLN A 136 10.60 -6.54 0.29
N TRP A 137 10.76 -5.31 -0.18
CA TRP A 137 9.63 -4.39 -0.32
C TRP A 137 8.91 -4.61 -1.64
N ILE A 138 8.37 -5.82 -1.83
CA ILE A 138 7.68 -6.24 -3.04
C ILE A 138 6.49 -5.31 -3.30
N VAL A 139 5.71 -5.00 -2.26
CA VAL A 139 4.58 -4.06 -2.32
C VAL A 139 5.04 -2.66 -2.73
N PHE A 140 6.05 -2.10 -2.06
CA PHE A 140 6.56 -0.76 -2.38
C PHE A 140 7.11 -0.69 -3.81
N SER A 141 7.86 -1.70 -4.24
CA SER A 141 8.41 -1.78 -5.59
C SER A 141 7.31 -1.86 -6.65
N LYS A 142 6.20 -2.56 -6.37
CA LYS A 142 5.02 -2.60 -7.26
C LYS A 142 4.33 -1.24 -7.31
N LEU A 143 4.17 -0.57 -6.17
CA LEU A 143 3.59 0.77 -6.08
C LEU A 143 4.40 1.80 -6.86
N VAL A 144 5.73 1.85 -6.66
CA VAL A 144 6.63 2.76 -7.39
C VAL A 144 6.49 2.56 -8.89
N LYS A 145 6.50 1.31 -9.37
CA LYS A 145 6.33 1.01 -10.80
C LYS A 145 4.97 1.47 -11.33
N ALA A 146 3.90 1.26 -10.58
CA ALA A 146 2.56 1.70 -10.97
C ALA A 146 2.49 3.24 -11.10
N ILE A 147 3.06 3.96 -10.13
CA ILE A 147 3.15 5.42 -10.15
C ILE A 147 4.00 5.91 -11.32
N GLU A 148 5.18 5.32 -11.54
CA GLU A 148 6.06 5.70 -12.65
C GLU A 148 5.38 5.53 -14.01
N MET A 149 4.51 4.55 -14.18
CA MET A 149 3.76 4.36 -15.43
C MET A 149 2.57 5.30 -15.59
N ASN A 150 2.10 5.95 -14.53
CA ASN A 150 0.99 6.90 -14.58
C ASN A 150 1.53 8.34 -14.42
N PRO A 151 1.68 9.11 -15.51
CA PRO A 151 2.16 10.50 -15.43
C PRO A 151 1.36 11.37 -14.47
N ASN A 152 0.03 11.20 -14.40
CA ASN A 152 -0.81 11.99 -13.48
C ASN A 152 -0.45 11.71 -12.02
N MET A 153 -0.05 10.48 -11.67
CA MET A 153 0.44 10.16 -10.33
C MET A 153 1.89 10.64 -10.11
N LEU A 154 2.78 10.32 -11.05
CA LEU A 154 4.22 10.61 -10.93
C LEU A 154 4.51 12.11 -10.74
N LEU A 155 3.72 12.98 -11.39
CA LEU A 155 3.89 14.42 -11.26
C LEU A 155 3.47 14.95 -9.88
N ASN A 156 2.72 14.19 -9.09
CA ASN A 156 2.20 14.62 -7.80
C ASN A 156 3.00 14.08 -6.60
N VAL A 157 4.05 13.30 -6.82
CA VAL A 157 4.79 12.64 -5.73
C VAL A 157 6.31 12.80 -5.81
N ASN A 158 6.95 12.72 -4.65
CA ASN A 158 8.39 12.56 -4.49
C ASN A 158 8.67 11.12 -4.07
N ILE A 159 9.52 10.42 -4.82
CA ILE A 159 9.87 9.02 -4.56
C ILE A 159 11.33 8.96 -4.09
N THR A 160 11.55 8.39 -2.91
CA THR A 160 12.88 8.04 -2.38
C THR A 160 13.07 6.52 -2.46
N LYS A 161 14.14 6.00 -1.85
CA LYS A 161 14.40 4.55 -1.79
C LYS A 161 13.30 3.80 -1.02
N ASP A 162 12.72 4.45 -0.02
CA ASP A 162 11.94 3.87 1.07
C ASP A 162 10.66 4.63 1.39
N ALA A 163 10.39 5.73 0.69
CA ALA A 163 9.19 6.53 0.89
C ALA A 163 8.66 7.11 -0.42
N ILE A 164 7.35 7.36 -0.43
CA ILE A 164 6.66 8.16 -1.43
C ILE A 164 5.90 9.24 -0.68
N GLU A 165 6.16 10.49 -0.99
CA GLU A 165 5.52 11.65 -0.38
C GLU A 165 4.68 12.37 -1.42
N ARG A 166 3.46 12.78 -1.05
CA ARG A 166 2.58 13.62 -1.88
C ARG A 166 2.54 15.03 -1.28
N PRO A 167 3.36 15.97 -1.78
CA PRO A 167 3.54 17.27 -1.11
C PRO A 167 2.25 18.09 -0.99
N ALA A 168 1.34 17.96 -1.95
CA ALA A 168 0.09 18.72 -1.96
C ALA A 168 -0.82 18.44 -0.75
N THR A 169 -0.75 17.23 -0.18
CA THR A 169 -1.59 16.83 0.97
C THR A 169 -0.78 16.43 2.19
N GLY A 170 0.55 16.37 2.09
CA GLY A 170 1.41 15.84 3.16
C GLY A 170 1.29 14.34 3.38
N SER A 171 0.53 13.62 2.54
CA SER A 171 0.34 12.17 2.64
C SER A 171 1.62 11.42 2.30
N VAL A 172 1.88 10.31 2.99
CA VAL A 172 3.11 9.53 2.85
C VAL A 172 2.86 8.04 2.82
N VAL A 173 3.65 7.32 2.02
CA VAL A 173 3.85 5.87 2.11
C VAL A 173 5.30 5.65 2.50
N ARG A 174 5.59 4.94 3.60
CA ARG A 174 6.96 4.63 4.04
C ARG A 174 7.13 3.14 4.31
N CYS A 175 8.29 2.60 3.98
CA CYS A 175 8.68 1.25 4.38
C CYS A 175 9.22 1.27 5.81
N LEU A 176 8.76 0.35 6.65
CA LEU A 176 9.24 0.18 8.02
C LEU A 176 9.83 -1.24 8.17
N PRO A 177 11.12 -1.39 8.49
CA PRO A 177 11.64 -2.69 8.91
C PRO A 177 11.13 -3.05 10.31
N THR A 178 11.00 -4.33 10.64
CA THR A 178 10.54 -4.75 11.98
C THR A 178 11.54 -4.46 13.11
N GLU A 179 12.78 -4.06 12.79
CA GLU A 179 13.84 -3.76 13.77
C GLU A 179 13.70 -2.39 14.44
N ILE A 180 12.86 -1.50 13.90
CA ILE A 180 12.60 -0.18 14.49
C ILE A 180 11.34 -0.22 15.36
N SER A 181 11.25 0.67 16.35
CA SER A 181 9.98 0.89 17.03
C SER A 181 9.04 1.69 16.14
N ALA A 182 7.77 1.27 16.14
CA ALA A 182 6.65 1.91 15.48
C ALA A 182 5.68 2.56 16.48
N ALA A 183 6.02 2.58 17.78
CA ALA A 183 5.23 3.22 18.81
C ALA A 183 5.01 4.72 18.53
N GLY A 184 3.76 5.17 18.67
CA GLY A 184 3.36 6.57 18.50
C GLY A 184 3.09 7.00 17.06
N LEU A 185 3.22 6.10 16.07
CA LEU A 185 2.76 6.34 14.71
C LEU A 185 1.23 6.40 14.64
N ASN A 186 0.68 7.15 13.69
CA ASN A 186 -0.77 7.30 13.51
C ASN A 186 -1.23 6.89 12.10
N PRO A 187 -1.05 5.61 11.71
CA PRO A 187 -1.35 5.14 10.37
C PRO A 187 -2.84 5.16 10.03
N ASN A 188 -3.11 5.51 8.78
CA ASN A 188 -4.35 5.18 8.09
C ASN A 188 -4.33 3.76 7.53
N LEU A 189 -3.16 3.31 7.06
CA LEU A 189 -2.99 2.00 6.47
C LEU A 189 -1.65 1.40 6.88
N VAL A 190 -1.68 0.21 7.46
CA VAL A 190 -0.48 -0.61 7.68
C VAL A 190 -0.58 -1.85 6.82
N ILE A 191 0.44 -2.13 6.01
CA ILE A 191 0.51 -3.31 5.17
C ILE A 191 1.58 -4.24 5.72
N PHE A 192 1.19 -5.45 6.10
CA PHE A 192 2.11 -6.55 6.38
C PHE A 192 2.11 -7.50 5.20
N ASP A 193 3.21 -7.50 4.42
CA ASP A 193 3.45 -8.51 3.38
C ASP A 193 4.21 -9.68 3.99
N GLU A 194 3.86 -10.89 3.57
CA GLU A 194 4.55 -12.11 3.96
C GLU A 194 4.65 -12.32 5.49
N LEU A 195 3.54 -12.07 6.22
CA LEU A 195 3.49 -12.22 7.68
C LEU A 195 3.89 -13.63 8.18
N TRP A 196 3.77 -14.65 7.34
CA TRP A 196 4.27 -16.01 7.65
C TRP A 196 5.75 -16.04 8.03
N SER A 197 6.51 -15.04 7.58
CA SER A 197 7.93 -14.90 7.88
C SER A 197 8.20 -14.17 9.20
N TYR A 198 7.19 -13.73 9.96
CA TYR A 198 7.39 -13.00 11.23
C TYR A 198 7.52 -14.02 12.37
N ASP A 199 8.73 -14.55 12.55
CA ASP A 199 9.03 -15.71 13.41
C ASP A 199 9.71 -15.36 14.75
N LEU A 200 9.98 -14.07 15.00
CA LEU A 200 10.61 -13.59 16.23
C LEU A 200 9.63 -12.82 17.11
N GLU A 201 9.78 -12.92 18.44
CA GLU A 201 8.97 -12.16 19.40
C GLU A 201 9.03 -10.63 19.17
N SER A 202 10.20 -10.11 18.78
CA SER A 202 10.35 -8.68 18.45
C SER A 202 9.48 -8.25 17.26
N MET A 203 9.25 -9.13 16.30
CA MET A 203 8.37 -8.88 15.15
C MET A 203 6.90 -8.92 15.54
N THR A 204 6.53 -9.79 16.48
CA THR A 204 5.19 -9.78 17.11
C THR A 204 4.95 -8.47 17.85
N ARG A 205 5.92 -8.00 18.65
CA ARG A 205 5.82 -6.70 19.34
C ARG A 205 5.69 -5.54 18.35
N PHE A 206 6.47 -5.57 17.25
CA PHE A 206 6.34 -4.58 16.17
C PHE A 206 4.94 -4.58 15.54
N PHE A 207 4.34 -5.74 15.33
CA PHE A 207 2.95 -5.85 14.86
C PHE A 207 1.97 -5.23 15.86
N GLU A 208 2.14 -5.50 17.16
CA GLU A 208 1.30 -4.97 18.23
C GLU A 208 1.40 -3.43 18.37
N GLU A 209 2.58 -2.86 18.13
CA GLU A 209 2.80 -1.40 18.11
C GLU A 209 2.01 -0.69 16.99
N LEU A 210 1.74 -1.39 15.89
CA LEU A 210 1.04 -0.89 14.69
C LEU A 210 -0.46 -1.22 14.68
N THR A 211 -1.03 -1.51 15.85
CA THR A 211 -2.46 -1.84 15.98
C THR A 211 -3.37 -0.64 15.74
N THR A 212 -4.67 -0.90 15.63
CA THR A 212 -5.69 0.04 15.14
C THR A 212 -5.70 1.36 15.89
N VAL A 213 -5.63 2.45 15.13
CA VAL A 213 -5.60 3.80 15.68
C VAL A 213 -7.01 4.38 15.82
N PRO A 214 -7.52 4.62 17.05
CA PRO A 214 -8.92 5.00 17.26
C PRO A 214 -9.24 6.43 16.78
N THR A 215 -8.24 7.26 16.50
CA THR A 215 -8.43 8.65 16.06
C THR A 215 -8.64 8.79 14.55
N ARG A 216 -8.40 7.74 13.76
CA ARG A 216 -8.62 7.73 12.31
C ARG A 216 -10.03 7.25 12.00
N LYS A 217 -10.66 7.81 10.95
CA LYS A 217 -12.03 7.44 10.56
C LYS A 217 -12.14 5.99 10.05
N HIS A 218 -11.19 5.57 9.21
CA HIS A 218 -11.16 4.23 8.61
C HIS A 218 -9.71 3.68 8.61
N PRO A 219 -9.10 3.41 9.78
CA PRO A 219 -7.79 2.78 9.85
C PRO A 219 -7.88 1.35 9.35
N LEU A 220 -6.86 0.89 8.63
CA LEU A 220 -6.80 -0.48 8.11
C LEU A 220 -5.43 -1.11 8.34
N ILE A 221 -5.41 -2.29 8.94
CA ILE A 221 -4.28 -3.20 8.92
C ILE A 221 -4.55 -4.24 7.83
N LEU A 222 -3.80 -4.20 6.73
CA LEU A 222 -3.90 -5.12 5.62
C LEU A 222 -2.76 -6.12 5.65
N ILE A 223 -3.10 -7.39 5.90
CA ILE A 223 -2.17 -8.50 5.95
C ILE A 223 -2.35 -9.32 4.67
N VAL A 224 -1.29 -9.42 3.87
CA VAL A 224 -1.26 -10.28 2.69
C VAL A 224 -0.17 -11.33 2.85
N THR A 225 -0.54 -12.60 2.85
CA THR A 225 0.41 -13.68 3.15
C THR A 225 0.04 -14.97 2.43
N TYR A 226 0.92 -15.97 2.52
CA TYR A 226 0.58 -17.37 2.25
C TYR A 226 0.63 -18.16 3.57
N ALA A 227 0.26 -19.44 3.54
CA ALA A 227 0.07 -20.25 4.76
C ALA A 227 1.32 -20.35 5.67
N GLY A 228 2.53 -20.23 5.10
CA GLY A 228 3.78 -20.46 5.83
C GLY A 228 4.13 -21.94 5.91
N TYR A 229 4.96 -22.27 6.90
CA TYR A 229 5.29 -23.65 7.27
C TYR A 229 4.58 -23.99 8.58
N ASP A 230 4.41 -25.28 8.85
CA ASP A 230 3.91 -25.75 10.14
C ASP A 230 4.94 -25.40 11.21
N THR A 231 4.58 -24.44 12.06
CA THR A 231 5.40 -23.94 13.18
C THR A 231 4.50 -23.88 14.40
N ASP A 232 5.12 -23.86 15.58
CA ASP A 232 4.47 -23.83 16.90
C ASP A 232 3.11 -23.12 16.93
N GLU A 233 2.16 -23.71 17.67
CA GLU A 233 0.78 -23.20 17.82
C GLU A 233 0.70 -21.75 18.35
N ASP A 234 1.81 -21.20 18.84
CA ASP A 234 1.94 -19.83 19.35
C ASP A 234 2.43 -18.80 18.30
N ASN A 235 2.56 -19.16 17.02
CA ASN A 235 2.95 -18.23 15.96
C ASN A 235 1.87 -17.15 15.71
N LEU A 236 2.28 -15.88 15.58
CA LEU A 236 1.41 -14.73 15.29
C LEU A 236 0.42 -15.00 14.15
N LEU A 237 0.88 -15.50 13.00
CA LEU A 237 0.02 -15.74 11.85
C LEU A 237 -1.01 -16.84 12.14
N TYR A 238 -0.60 -17.92 12.82
CA TYR A 238 -1.51 -19.00 13.19
C TYR A 238 -2.60 -18.50 14.15
N SER A 239 -2.24 -17.67 15.13
CA SER A 239 -3.21 -17.06 16.04
C SER A 239 -4.26 -16.22 15.30
N LEU A 240 -3.86 -15.48 14.25
CA LEU A 240 -4.75 -14.69 13.40
C LEU A 240 -5.63 -15.58 12.51
N TYR A 241 -5.11 -16.69 12.00
CA TYR A 241 -5.92 -17.69 11.30
C TYR A 241 -6.99 -18.30 12.21
N GLN A 242 -6.62 -18.67 13.44
CA GLN A 242 -7.57 -19.17 14.44
C GLN A 242 -8.65 -18.13 14.78
N LYS A 243 -8.26 -16.85 14.90
CA LYS A 243 -9.21 -15.74 15.07
C LYS A 243 -10.19 -15.66 13.89
N GLY A 244 -9.68 -15.78 12.66
CA GLY A 244 -10.46 -15.67 11.43
C GLY A 244 -11.45 -16.81 11.26
N LEU A 245 -10.99 -18.05 11.50
CA LEU A 245 -11.81 -19.26 11.43
C LEU A 245 -12.95 -19.27 12.46
N LYS A 246 -12.78 -18.61 13.62
CA LYS A 246 -13.87 -18.46 14.60
C LYS A 246 -15.00 -17.57 14.10
N GLY A 247 -14.73 -16.60 13.20
CA GLY A 247 -15.74 -15.84 12.47
C GLY A 247 -16.66 -14.93 13.31
N ARG A 248 -16.19 -14.40 14.45
CA ARG A 248 -17.03 -13.64 15.41
C ARG A 248 -16.77 -12.13 15.45
N ASP A 249 -15.73 -11.64 14.79
CA ASP A 249 -15.28 -10.25 14.91
C ASP A 249 -15.60 -9.46 13.62
N PRO A 250 -16.59 -8.54 13.65
CA PRO A 250 -16.95 -7.75 12.47
C PRO A 250 -15.85 -6.77 12.04
N THR A 251 -14.89 -6.48 12.91
CA THR A 251 -13.74 -5.61 12.59
C THR A 251 -12.59 -6.37 11.91
N PHE A 252 -12.69 -7.70 11.85
CA PHE A 252 -11.68 -8.57 11.26
C PHE A 252 -12.19 -9.29 10.02
N PHE A 253 -11.77 -8.82 8.85
CA PHE A 253 -11.99 -9.51 7.59
C PHE A 253 -10.94 -10.62 7.43
N PHE A 254 -11.39 -11.84 7.12
CA PHE A 254 -10.53 -12.99 6.95
C PHE A 254 -10.89 -13.76 5.67
N LEU A 255 -9.89 -13.97 4.83
CA LEU A 255 -10.00 -14.78 3.63
C LEU A 255 -8.77 -15.70 3.51
N LEU A 256 -9.01 -17.01 3.42
CA LEU A 256 -7.98 -18.03 3.20
C LEU A 256 -8.35 -18.85 1.95
N GLY A 257 -7.45 -18.87 0.96
CA GLY A 257 -7.66 -19.50 -0.34
C GLY A 257 -8.39 -18.62 -1.36
N SER A 258 -8.63 -19.15 -2.56
CA SER A 258 -9.66 -18.63 -3.46
C SER A 258 -10.95 -19.32 -3.05
N GLN A 259 -11.93 -18.61 -2.49
CA GLN A 259 -13.24 -19.21 -2.24
C GLN A 259 -13.96 -19.49 -3.58
N GLU A 260 -13.51 -20.52 -4.28
CA GLU A 260 -14.40 -21.51 -4.84
C GLU A 260 -14.40 -22.65 -3.83
N SER A 261 -15.54 -22.83 -3.16
CA SER A 261 -15.83 -24.09 -2.49
C SER A 261 -15.70 -25.20 -3.52
N TYR A 262 -14.56 -25.89 -3.53
CA TYR A 262 -14.60 -27.30 -3.88
C TYR A 262 -15.54 -27.89 -2.84
N ALA A 263 -16.77 -28.18 -3.26
CA ALA A 263 -17.59 -29.12 -2.54
C ALA A 263 -16.67 -30.30 -2.26
N LEU A 264 -16.36 -30.52 -0.99
CA LEU A 264 -15.79 -31.79 -0.56
C LEU A 264 -16.86 -32.79 -1.01
N ALA A 265 -16.58 -33.46 -2.12
CA ALA A 265 -17.35 -34.63 -2.49
C ALA A 265 -17.15 -35.60 -1.32
N ASP A 266 -18.29 -35.97 -0.72
CA ASP A 266 -18.40 -36.94 0.37
C ASP A 266 -17.60 -38.22 0.10
#